data_AF-A0A7J6YHJ1-F1
#
_entry.id   AF-A0A7J6YHJ1-F1
#
_cell.length_a   1.000
_cell.length_b   1.000
_cell.length_c   1.000
_cell.angle_alpha   90.00
_cell.angle_beta   90.00
_cell.angle_gamma   90.00
#
_symmetry.space_group_name_H-M   'P 1'
#
loop_
_entity.id
_entity.type
_entity.pdbx_description
1 polymer ?
#
loop_
_entity_poly.entity_id
_entity_poly.type
_entity_poly.pdbx_seq_one_letter_code
_entity_poly.pdbx_strand_id
1 'polypeptide(L)'
;MALQTREQHIKKERATSNICTLQALLANGAAFYAIYHGSEGLKEIASEMYNKAKILSVGLESVGHTVVNGTFFDTVTVNLKGITPEDYVACCVEKGINIFVDYSHGTVSISVDEATTEGHVVSLLEAAGPKLPVIGVLSKLAEQKRAMPLQMLRKSVFLGRSIFQKYKSESELMRYIHRLHGKDYGLTHGCVPLGSCTVKLNPAAAMLFLSWSEFTNLHPLAPTEQTRGYSALCLDLEQKIRDITALDAASLQPNSGAQGEYAALRVIGSYHNSKKESHRNVCLIPESAHGTNFASALLAGMVIVKIKCLANGGIDM
;
A
#
# COMPACT_ATOMS: atom_id res chain seq x y z
N MET A 1 7.67 -12.52 -19.69
CA MET A 1 7.00 -11.25 -20.04
C MET A 1 6.26 -11.44 -21.36
N ALA A 2 5.06 -10.88 -21.53
CA ALA A 2 4.25 -11.01 -22.74
C ALA A 2 3.71 -9.64 -23.20
N LEU A 3 3.54 -9.45 -24.51
CA LEU A 3 3.06 -8.21 -25.12
C LEU A 3 3.89 -6.97 -24.69
N GLN A 4 5.23 -7.10 -24.73
CA GLN A 4 6.16 -6.05 -24.27
C GLN A 4 6.09 -4.77 -25.09
N THR A 5 5.53 -4.83 -26.31
CA THR A 5 5.30 -3.63 -27.14
C THR A 5 4.35 -2.61 -26.50
N ARG A 6 3.69 -2.94 -25.38
CA ARG A 6 2.90 -1.98 -24.60
C ARG A 6 3.75 -1.08 -23.71
N GLU A 7 4.98 -1.49 -23.42
CA GLU A 7 5.82 -0.88 -22.39
C GLU A 7 6.70 0.26 -22.91
N GLN A 8 7.13 1.12 -21.98
CA GLN A 8 7.88 2.36 -22.25
C GLN A 8 9.19 2.14 -23.01
N HIS A 9 9.87 1.01 -22.77
CA HIS A 9 11.17 0.74 -23.39
C HIS A 9 11.07 0.44 -24.90
N ILE A 10 9.88 0.07 -25.39
CA ILE A 10 9.62 -0.14 -26.82
C ILE A 10 8.85 1.04 -27.42
N LYS A 11 7.71 1.40 -26.83
CA LYS A 11 6.79 2.38 -27.43
C LYS A 11 7.00 3.82 -26.99
N LYS A 12 7.86 4.08 -26.00
CA LYS A 12 8.16 5.43 -25.50
C LYS A 12 6.87 6.23 -25.23
N GLU A 13 6.65 7.34 -25.92
CA GLU A 13 5.44 8.16 -25.79
C GLU A 13 4.14 7.42 -26.15
N ARG A 14 4.18 6.34 -26.94
CA ARG A 14 2.99 5.52 -27.29
C ARG A 14 2.76 4.33 -26.35
N ALA A 15 3.51 4.26 -25.25
CA ALA A 15 3.34 3.21 -24.25
C ALA A 15 2.02 3.38 -23.51
N THR A 16 1.51 2.30 -22.92
CA THR A 16 0.25 2.34 -22.15
C THR A 16 0.40 3.03 -20.80
N SER A 17 1.64 3.21 -20.32
CA SER A 17 2.01 3.85 -19.06
C SER A 17 3.51 4.17 -19.08
N ASN A 18 3.96 5.07 -18.20
CA ASN A 18 5.38 5.33 -17.94
C ASN A 18 6.03 4.31 -16.99
N ILE A 19 5.28 3.34 -16.47
CA ILE A 19 5.78 2.42 -15.46
C ILE A 19 6.97 1.57 -15.97
N CYS A 20 7.98 1.40 -15.10
CA CYS A 20 9.15 0.57 -15.37
C CYS A 20 9.45 -0.33 -14.16
N THR A 21 9.95 0.22 -13.05
CA THR A 21 10.04 -0.51 -11.78
C THR A 21 8.65 -0.66 -11.17
N LEU A 22 8.30 -1.89 -10.78
CA LEU A 22 7.06 -2.25 -10.10
C LEU A 22 7.38 -3.00 -8.80
N GLN A 23 6.34 -3.32 -8.02
CA GLN A 23 6.39 -4.07 -6.78
C GLN A 23 6.43 -5.60 -6.98
N ALA A 24 7.38 -6.09 -7.79
CA ALA A 24 7.46 -7.52 -8.14
C ALA A 24 7.68 -8.43 -6.92
N LEU A 25 8.56 -8.02 -5.98
CA LEU A 25 8.82 -8.80 -4.76
C LEU A 25 7.58 -8.89 -3.86
N LEU A 26 6.84 -7.79 -3.68
CA LEU A 26 5.61 -7.77 -2.89
C LEU A 26 4.50 -8.60 -3.55
N ALA A 27 4.40 -8.56 -4.89
CA ALA A 27 3.47 -9.40 -5.64
C ALA A 27 3.79 -10.90 -5.46
N ASN A 28 5.08 -11.28 -5.44
CA ASN A 28 5.49 -12.64 -5.12
C ASN A 28 5.12 -13.02 -3.68
N GLY A 29 5.32 -12.11 -2.71
CA GLY A 29 4.89 -12.31 -1.33
C GLY A 29 3.40 -12.60 -1.21
N ALA A 30 2.56 -11.77 -1.83
CA ALA A 30 1.11 -11.97 -1.88
C ALA A 30 0.72 -13.28 -2.59
N ALA A 31 1.42 -13.66 -3.65
CA ALA A 31 1.21 -14.93 -4.34
C ALA A 31 1.55 -16.12 -3.43
N PHE A 32 2.66 -16.07 -2.70
CA PHE A 32 3.02 -17.12 -1.74
C PHE A 32 2.05 -17.21 -0.57
N TYR A 33 1.56 -16.08 -0.06
CA TYR A 33 0.48 -16.04 0.94
C TYR A 33 -0.76 -16.78 0.42
N ALA A 34 -1.21 -16.47 -0.81
CA ALA A 34 -2.34 -17.16 -1.43
C ALA A 34 -2.07 -18.66 -1.71
N ILE A 35 -0.84 -19.05 -2.05
CA ILE A 35 -0.45 -20.46 -2.25
C ILE A 35 -0.50 -21.22 -0.93
N TYR A 36 0.05 -20.63 0.13
CA TYR A 36 0.11 -21.23 1.46
C TYR A 36 -1.29 -21.44 2.03
N HIS A 37 -2.11 -20.38 2.09
CA HIS A 37 -3.47 -20.47 2.64
C HIS A 37 -4.45 -21.17 1.68
N GLY A 38 -4.35 -20.94 0.37
CA GLY A 38 -5.31 -21.44 -0.61
C GLY A 38 -6.71 -20.87 -0.43
N SER A 39 -7.69 -21.39 -1.16
CA SER A 39 -9.06 -20.89 -1.12
C SER A 39 -9.73 -21.05 0.24
N GLU A 40 -9.45 -22.16 0.94
CA GLU A 40 -10.06 -22.47 2.23
C GLU A 40 -9.50 -21.60 3.35
N GLY A 41 -8.16 -21.51 3.49
CA GLY A 41 -7.53 -20.67 4.51
C GLY A 41 -7.86 -19.18 4.33
N LEU A 42 -7.88 -18.68 3.09
CA LEU A 42 -8.28 -17.28 2.84
C LEU A 42 -9.76 -17.04 3.17
N LYS A 43 -10.62 -18.05 2.97
CA LYS A 43 -12.03 -17.96 3.36
C LYS A 43 -12.19 -17.98 4.87
N GLU A 44 -11.39 -18.77 5.58
CA GLU A 44 -11.37 -18.82 7.05
C GLU A 44 -10.94 -17.47 7.64
N ILE A 45 -9.80 -16.92 7.20
CA ILE A 45 -9.32 -15.59 7.62
C ILE A 45 -10.37 -14.52 7.36
N ALA A 46 -10.94 -14.49 6.15
CA ALA A 46 -11.99 -13.53 5.80
C ALA A 46 -13.26 -13.70 6.66
N SER A 47 -13.64 -14.94 6.98
CA SER A 47 -14.81 -15.23 7.82
C SER A 47 -14.57 -14.82 9.27
N GLU A 48 -13.37 -15.01 9.78
CA GLU A 48 -12.97 -14.59 11.11
C GLU A 48 -13.00 -13.07 11.25
N MET A 49 -12.40 -12.34 10.30
CA MET A 49 -12.46 -10.87 10.24
C MET A 49 -13.91 -10.36 10.20
N TYR A 50 -14.73 -10.96 9.33
CA TYR A 50 -16.15 -10.62 9.22
C TYR A 50 -16.92 -10.87 10.53
N ASN A 51 -16.63 -11.98 11.23
CA ASN A 51 -17.24 -12.27 12.51
C ASN A 51 -16.81 -11.29 13.60
N LYS A 52 -15.52 -10.92 13.67
CA LYS A 52 -15.01 -9.88 14.59
C LYS A 52 -15.71 -8.54 14.37
N ALA A 53 -15.86 -8.11 13.11
CA ALA A 53 -16.57 -6.88 12.76
C ALA A 53 -18.05 -6.94 13.19
N LYS A 54 -18.71 -8.09 13.02
CA LYS A 54 -20.09 -8.28 13.49
C LYS A 54 -20.21 -8.23 15.01
N ILE A 55 -19.28 -8.85 15.74
CA ILE A 55 -19.25 -8.82 17.21
C ILE A 55 -19.07 -7.37 17.68
N LEU A 56 -18.12 -6.64 17.09
CA LEU A 56 -17.91 -5.22 17.37
C LEU A 56 -19.18 -4.41 17.11
N SER A 57 -19.83 -4.62 15.96
CA SER A 57 -21.06 -3.93 15.59
C SER A 57 -22.20 -4.17 16.58
N VAL A 58 -22.47 -5.43 16.96
CA VAL A 58 -23.49 -5.76 17.97
C VAL A 58 -23.11 -5.21 19.35
N GLY A 59 -21.84 -5.28 19.72
CA GLY A 59 -21.36 -4.74 20.99
C GLY A 59 -21.58 -3.23 21.10
N LEU A 60 -21.25 -2.47 20.05
CA LEU A 60 -21.45 -1.02 19.99
C LEU A 60 -22.96 -0.65 20.05
N GLU A 61 -23.81 -1.42 19.39
CA GLU A 61 -25.28 -1.25 19.51
C GLU A 61 -25.79 -1.54 20.92
N SER A 62 -25.23 -2.56 21.59
CA SER A 62 -25.66 -2.97 22.93
C SER A 62 -25.35 -1.94 24.02
N VAL A 63 -24.36 -1.07 23.79
CA VAL A 63 -24.02 0.07 24.66
C VAL A 63 -24.73 1.36 24.26
N GLY A 64 -25.58 1.33 23.23
CA GLY A 64 -26.47 2.42 22.85
C GLY A 64 -25.97 3.30 21.69
N HIS A 65 -24.88 2.92 21.02
CA HIS A 65 -24.41 3.60 19.81
C HIS A 65 -25.17 3.11 18.57
N THR A 66 -25.11 3.89 17.49
CA THR A 66 -25.81 3.56 16.25
C THR A 66 -24.83 3.22 15.15
N VAL A 67 -24.85 1.98 14.66
CA VAL A 67 -24.06 1.57 13.49
C VAL A 67 -24.73 2.13 12.23
N VAL A 68 -23.98 2.92 11.45
CA VAL A 68 -24.49 3.69 10.30
C VAL A 68 -24.54 2.83 9.04
N ASN A 69 -23.52 1.98 8.83
CA ASN A 69 -23.45 1.15 7.64
C ASN A 69 -24.28 -0.14 7.81
N GLY A 70 -25.37 -0.23 7.06
CA GLY A 70 -26.24 -1.42 7.04
C GLY A 70 -25.62 -2.63 6.34
N THR A 71 -24.51 -2.47 5.62
CA THR A 71 -23.76 -3.58 5.00
C THR A 71 -22.26 -3.35 5.14
N PHE A 72 -21.52 -4.38 5.56
CA PHE A 72 -20.06 -4.32 5.75
C PHE A 72 -19.37 -5.68 5.68
N PHE A 73 -18.04 -5.63 5.51
CA PHE A 73 -17.15 -6.78 5.65
C PHE A 73 -16.37 -6.71 6.96
N ASP A 74 -15.37 -5.84 7.05
CA ASP A 74 -14.46 -5.71 8.18
C ASP A 74 -14.52 -4.33 8.88
N THR A 75 -15.25 -3.39 8.30
CA THR A 75 -15.25 -1.99 8.73
C THR A 75 -16.64 -1.58 9.21
N VAL A 76 -16.72 -1.08 10.44
CA VAL A 76 -17.96 -0.62 11.07
C VAL A 76 -17.88 0.89 11.28
N THR A 77 -18.86 1.63 10.78
CA THR A 77 -18.98 3.08 11.00
C THR A 77 -20.11 3.34 11.99
N VAL A 78 -19.83 4.11 13.04
CA VAL A 78 -20.71 4.30 14.18
C VAL A 78 -20.90 5.78 14.49
N ASN A 79 -22.15 6.14 14.77
CA ASN A 79 -22.51 7.38 15.43
C ASN A 79 -22.58 7.12 16.94
N LEU A 80 -21.69 7.78 17.68
CA LEU A 80 -21.54 7.62 19.11
C LEU A 80 -22.64 8.38 19.85
N LYS A 81 -23.06 7.84 20.99
CA LYS A 81 -24.11 8.42 21.84
C LYS A 81 -23.60 8.54 23.25
N GLY A 82 -23.61 9.76 23.80
CA GLY A 82 -23.17 10.03 25.17
C GLY A 82 -21.65 10.10 25.36
N ILE A 83 -20.86 9.99 24.28
CA ILE A 83 -19.42 10.19 24.23
C ILE A 83 -19.07 10.89 22.91
N THR A 84 -18.11 11.81 22.93
CA THR A 84 -17.64 12.49 21.71
C THR A 84 -16.69 11.58 20.92
N PRO A 85 -16.56 11.73 19.59
CA PRO A 85 -15.54 11.03 18.82
C PRO A 85 -14.13 11.22 19.38
N GLU A 86 -13.81 12.41 19.85
CA GLU A 86 -12.49 12.76 20.41
C GLU A 86 -12.21 12.01 21.73
N ASP A 87 -13.18 11.97 22.64
CA ASP A 87 -13.06 11.23 23.90
C ASP A 87 -12.92 9.72 23.64
N TYR A 88 -13.68 9.19 22.68
CA TYR A 88 -13.60 7.78 22.31
C TYR A 88 -12.22 7.43 21.72
N VAL A 89 -11.69 8.26 20.83
CA VAL A 89 -10.32 8.11 20.32
C VAL A 89 -9.30 8.14 21.45
N ALA A 90 -9.41 9.07 22.39
CA ALA A 90 -8.49 9.16 23.52
C ALA A 90 -8.48 7.85 24.33
N CYS A 91 -9.66 7.31 24.67
CA CYS A 91 -9.78 6.03 25.36
C CYS A 91 -9.22 4.85 24.54
N CYS A 92 -9.39 4.84 23.21
CA CYS A 92 -8.81 3.81 22.36
C CYS A 92 -7.28 3.90 22.29
N VAL A 93 -6.74 5.12 22.19
CA VAL A 93 -5.28 5.37 22.14
C VAL A 93 -4.59 4.96 23.44
N GLU A 94 -5.23 5.17 24.61
CA GLU A 94 -4.73 4.66 25.90
C GLU A 94 -4.60 3.13 25.92
N LYS A 95 -5.41 2.42 25.12
CA LYS A 95 -5.34 0.97 24.93
C LYS A 95 -4.44 0.56 23.74
N GLY A 96 -3.74 1.50 23.13
CA GLY A 96 -2.85 1.25 21.99
C GLY A 96 -3.57 1.04 20.66
N ILE A 97 -4.80 1.54 20.51
CA ILE A 97 -5.64 1.34 19.31
C ILE A 97 -5.94 2.68 18.65
N ASN A 98 -5.66 2.77 17.35
CA ASN A 98 -6.07 3.91 16.53
C ASN A 98 -7.38 3.59 15.81
N ILE A 99 -8.27 4.58 15.73
CA ILE A 99 -9.54 4.51 14.99
C ILE A 99 -9.68 5.74 14.10
N PHE A 100 -10.48 5.65 13.05
CA PHE A 100 -10.67 6.76 12.11
C PHE A 100 -11.85 7.64 12.52
N VAL A 101 -11.65 8.95 12.62
CA VAL A 101 -12.71 9.93 12.86
C VAL A 101 -13.04 10.67 11.57
N ASP A 102 -14.31 10.65 11.20
CA ASP A 102 -14.85 11.53 10.17
C ASP A 102 -15.48 12.76 10.82
N TYR A 103 -14.70 13.85 10.89
CA TYR A 103 -15.13 15.12 11.45
C TYR A 103 -16.26 15.81 10.66
N SER A 104 -16.46 15.44 9.39
CA SER A 104 -17.53 16.04 8.58
C SER A 104 -18.91 15.53 8.98
N HIS A 105 -18.98 14.28 9.45
CA HIS A 105 -20.22 13.62 9.86
C HIS A 105 -20.29 13.30 11.36
N GLY A 106 -19.21 13.56 12.11
CA GLY A 106 -19.13 13.26 13.55
C GLY A 106 -19.18 11.75 13.84
N THR A 107 -18.73 10.92 12.90
CA THR A 107 -18.77 9.45 13.01
C THR A 107 -17.38 8.87 13.17
N VAL A 108 -17.31 7.67 13.76
CA VAL A 108 -16.07 6.91 13.90
C VAL A 108 -16.14 5.65 13.06
N SER A 109 -15.07 5.33 12.33
CA SER A 109 -14.94 4.08 11.58
C SER A 109 -13.83 3.22 12.18
N ILE A 110 -14.14 1.93 12.35
CA ILE A 110 -13.24 0.94 12.93
C ILE A 110 -13.13 -0.21 11.93
N SER A 111 -11.92 -0.44 11.41
CA SER A 111 -11.60 -1.60 10.56
C SER A 111 -10.88 -2.64 11.39
N VAL A 112 -11.36 -3.88 11.35
CA VAL A 112 -10.66 -5.03 11.94
C VAL A 112 -9.92 -5.80 10.85
N ASP A 113 -8.86 -6.51 11.22
CA ASP A 113 -8.01 -7.27 10.31
C ASP A 113 -7.65 -8.65 10.87
N GLU A 114 -6.80 -9.39 10.14
CA GLU A 114 -6.30 -10.70 10.56
C GLU A 114 -5.57 -10.64 11.92
N ALA A 115 -4.86 -9.54 12.21
CA ALA A 115 -4.12 -9.34 13.46
C ALA A 115 -5.01 -8.91 14.63
N THR A 116 -6.28 -8.56 14.37
CA THR A 116 -7.21 -8.13 15.41
C THR A 116 -7.57 -9.31 16.31
N THR A 117 -7.31 -9.19 17.62
CA THR A 117 -7.64 -10.23 18.61
C THR A 117 -8.99 -9.96 19.28
N GLU A 118 -9.54 -10.95 19.99
CA GLU A 118 -10.71 -10.72 20.85
C GLU A 118 -10.45 -9.64 21.91
N GLY A 119 -9.21 -9.56 22.44
CA GLY A 119 -8.81 -8.54 23.40
C GLY A 119 -8.88 -7.12 22.82
N HIS A 120 -8.55 -6.94 21.52
CA HIS A 120 -8.72 -5.66 20.84
C HIS A 120 -10.21 -5.30 20.71
N VAL A 121 -11.07 -6.27 20.40
CA VAL A 121 -12.53 -6.05 20.33
C VAL A 121 -13.10 -5.66 21.70
N VAL A 122 -12.70 -6.34 22.77
CA VAL A 122 -13.07 -5.97 24.14
C VAL A 122 -12.62 -4.55 24.47
N SER A 123 -11.36 -4.22 24.15
CA SER A 123 -10.77 -2.89 24.38
C SER A 123 -11.56 -1.78 23.69
N LEU A 124 -11.96 -1.99 22.43
CA LEU A 124 -12.79 -1.07 21.66
C LEU A 124 -14.18 -0.87 22.28
N LEU A 125 -14.79 -1.93 22.81
CA LEU A 125 -16.11 -1.87 23.43
C LEU A 125 -16.08 -1.23 24.83
N GLU A 126 -15.06 -1.50 25.63
CA GLU A 126 -14.85 -0.84 26.92
C GLU A 126 -14.58 0.65 26.78
N ALA A 127 -13.84 1.06 25.75
CA ALA A 127 -13.64 2.48 25.45
C ALA A 127 -14.96 3.19 25.08
N ALA A 128 -15.95 2.44 24.58
CA ALA A 128 -17.21 2.98 24.12
C ALA A 128 -18.24 3.17 25.26
N GLY A 129 -18.05 2.51 26.42
CA GLY A 129 -18.94 2.70 27.56
C GLY A 129 -18.66 1.82 28.78
N PRO A 130 -19.33 2.08 29.92
CA PRO A 130 -18.99 1.52 31.23
C PRO A 130 -19.39 0.05 31.44
N LYS A 131 -20.09 -0.59 30.48
CA LYS A 131 -20.50 -1.99 30.61
C LYS A 131 -19.43 -2.91 30.05
N LEU A 132 -18.90 -3.78 30.90
CA LEU A 132 -18.03 -4.87 30.47
C LEU A 132 -18.77 -5.78 29.46
N PRO A 133 -18.25 -5.94 28.24
CA PRO A 133 -18.87 -6.80 27.24
C PRO A 133 -18.65 -8.28 27.60
N VAL A 134 -19.72 -9.07 27.59
CA VAL A 134 -19.60 -10.54 27.67
C VAL A 134 -19.49 -11.08 26.25
N ILE A 135 -18.27 -11.29 25.77
CA ILE A 135 -17.99 -11.71 24.38
C ILE A 135 -18.82 -12.93 23.97
N GLY A 136 -18.93 -13.96 24.83
CA GLY A 136 -19.72 -15.16 24.51
C GLY A 136 -21.20 -14.89 24.23
N VAL A 137 -21.79 -13.83 24.81
CA VAL A 137 -23.16 -13.39 24.51
C VAL A 137 -23.19 -12.61 23.19
N LEU A 138 -22.22 -11.72 22.99
CA LEU A 138 -22.11 -10.93 21.77
C LEU A 138 -21.87 -11.80 20.53
N SER A 139 -21.06 -12.86 20.64
CA SER A 139 -20.84 -13.81 19.53
C SER A 139 -22.13 -14.50 19.11
N LYS A 140 -22.97 -14.94 20.05
CA LYS A 140 -24.27 -15.54 19.74
C LYS A 140 -25.25 -14.56 19.08
N LEU A 141 -25.25 -13.31 19.53
CA LEU A 141 -26.05 -12.25 18.89
C LEU A 141 -25.51 -11.90 17.50
N ALA A 142 -24.19 -11.88 17.35
CA ALA A 142 -23.52 -11.64 16.08
C ALA A 142 -23.90 -12.71 15.05
N GLU A 143 -24.00 -13.99 15.40
CA GLU A 143 -24.46 -15.04 14.48
C GLU A 143 -25.79 -14.69 13.79
N GLN A 144 -26.71 -14.04 14.52
CA GLN A 144 -28.01 -13.63 14.00
C GLN A 144 -27.95 -12.37 13.12
N LYS A 145 -26.92 -11.53 13.30
CA LYS A 145 -26.72 -10.31 12.51
C LYS A 145 -26.24 -10.66 11.09
N ARG A 146 -27.03 -10.28 10.08
CA ARG A 146 -26.64 -10.38 8.67
C ARG A 146 -26.10 -9.02 8.20
N ALA A 147 -24.78 -8.84 8.33
CA ALA A 147 -24.10 -7.64 7.85
C ALA A 147 -23.85 -7.65 6.33
N MET A 148 -24.01 -8.79 5.65
CA MET A 148 -23.89 -8.91 4.20
C MET A 148 -25.15 -9.55 3.60
N PRO A 149 -25.81 -8.91 2.61
CA PRO A 149 -26.95 -9.50 1.92
C PRO A 149 -26.61 -10.82 1.24
N LEU A 150 -27.56 -11.77 1.24
CA LEU A 150 -27.36 -13.09 0.62
C LEU A 150 -27.03 -13.00 -0.87
N GLN A 151 -27.51 -11.95 -1.54
CA GLN A 151 -27.24 -11.69 -2.96
C GLN A 151 -25.76 -11.32 -3.22
N MET A 152 -25.04 -10.82 -2.21
CA MET A 152 -23.63 -10.43 -2.31
C MET A 152 -22.67 -11.57 -1.96
N LEU A 153 -23.17 -12.72 -1.49
CA LEU A 153 -22.33 -13.85 -1.17
C LEU A 153 -21.69 -14.43 -2.43
N ARG A 154 -20.37 -14.50 -2.45
CA ARG A 154 -19.59 -15.09 -3.53
C ARG A 154 -19.93 -16.59 -3.66
N LYS A 155 -20.40 -17.00 -4.84
CA LYS A 155 -20.67 -18.41 -5.19
C LYS A 155 -19.59 -19.04 -6.08
N SER A 156 -18.75 -18.22 -6.72
CA SER A 156 -17.73 -18.70 -7.65
C SER A 156 -16.54 -19.33 -6.92
N VAL A 157 -16.02 -20.41 -7.50
CA VAL A 157 -14.75 -21.01 -7.07
C VAL A 157 -13.60 -20.09 -7.45
N PHE A 158 -12.59 -20.02 -6.58
CA PHE A 158 -11.35 -19.29 -6.82
C PHE A 158 -10.15 -20.10 -6.34
N LEU A 159 -8.96 -19.81 -6.87
CA LEU A 159 -7.75 -20.57 -6.60
C LEU A 159 -7.88 -22.09 -6.88
N GLY A 160 -8.74 -22.49 -7.82
CA GLY A 160 -8.97 -23.91 -8.17
C GLY A 160 -7.82 -24.61 -8.89
N ARG A 161 -6.69 -23.94 -9.13
CA ARG A 161 -5.49 -24.57 -9.71
C ARG A 161 -4.71 -25.30 -8.62
N SER A 162 -4.13 -26.45 -8.98
CA SER A 162 -3.39 -27.32 -8.05
C SER A 162 -2.28 -26.61 -7.26
N ILE A 163 -1.68 -25.56 -7.81
CA ILE A 163 -0.64 -24.78 -7.13
C ILE A 163 -1.10 -24.23 -5.77
N PHE A 164 -2.38 -23.84 -5.64
CA PHE A 164 -2.94 -23.28 -4.41
C PHE A 164 -3.43 -24.35 -3.43
N GLN A 165 -3.28 -25.63 -3.77
CA GLN A 165 -3.69 -26.77 -2.95
C GLN A 165 -2.50 -27.63 -2.52
N LYS A 166 -1.34 -27.49 -3.18
CA LYS A 166 -0.21 -28.41 -3.05
C LYS A 166 0.78 -28.10 -1.92
N TYR A 167 1.01 -26.84 -1.57
CA TYR A 167 2.06 -26.44 -0.64
C TYR A 167 1.43 -25.88 0.65
N LYS A 168 1.03 -26.77 1.55
CA LYS A 168 0.24 -26.42 2.76
C LYS A 168 1.02 -26.53 4.06
N SER A 169 2.09 -27.30 4.07
CA SER A 169 3.04 -27.27 5.19
C SER A 169 4.15 -26.25 4.95
N GLU A 170 4.70 -25.71 6.04
CA GLU A 170 5.86 -24.82 6.00
C GLU A 170 7.03 -25.45 5.23
N SER A 171 7.31 -26.74 5.48
CA SER A 171 8.36 -27.49 4.79
C SER A 171 8.15 -27.58 3.27
N GLU A 172 6.92 -27.80 2.82
CA GLU A 172 6.59 -27.85 1.39
C GLU A 172 6.71 -26.49 0.73
N LEU A 173 6.21 -25.44 1.39
CA LEU A 173 6.33 -24.07 0.89
C LEU A 173 7.81 -23.66 0.81
N MET A 174 8.61 -23.94 1.84
CA MET A 174 10.04 -23.62 1.84
C MET A 174 10.79 -24.33 0.72
N ARG A 175 10.53 -25.63 0.50
CA ARG A 175 11.08 -26.37 -0.64
C ARG A 175 10.63 -25.78 -1.97
N TYR A 176 9.39 -25.30 -2.06
CA TYR A 176 8.90 -24.68 -3.28
C TYR A 176 9.56 -23.33 -3.57
N ILE A 177 9.65 -22.44 -2.59
CA ILE A 177 10.36 -21.16 -2.68
C ILE A 177 11.82 -21.42 -3.08
N HIS A 178 12.51 -22.35 -2.40
CA HIS A 178 13.89 -22.69 -2.72
C HIS A 178 14.04 -23.23 -4.15
N ARG A 179 13.12 -24.09 -4.61
CA ARG A 179 13.11 -24.60 -5.99
C ARG A 179 12.90 -23.50 -7.04
N LEU A 180 12.11 -22.47 -6.74
CA LEU A 180 11.94 -21.32 -7.64
C LEU A 180 13.18 -20.43 -7.63
N HIS A 181 13.71 -20.11 -6.44
CA HIS A 181 14.94 -19.35 -6.28
C HIS A 181 16.12 -19.99 -7.04
N GLY A 182 16.26 -21.33 -6.98
CA GLY A 182 17.32 -22.05 -7.70
C GLY A 182 17.23 -21.99 -9.22
N LYS A 183 16.18 -21.40 -9.80
CA LYS A 183 16.06 -21.16 -11.25
C LYS A 183 16.49 -19.75 -11.66
N ASP A 184 16.67 -18.86 -10.70
CA ASP A 184 16.92 -17.45 -10.96
C ASP A 184 18.39 -17.12 -10.68
N TYR A 185 19.06 -16.56 -11.68
CA TYR A 185 20.42 -16.02 -11.51
C TYR A 185 20.33 -14.63 -10.85
N GLY A 186 21.20 -14.37 -9.88
CA GLY A 186 21.21 -13.13 -9.11
C GLY A 186 22.55 -12.85 -8.46
N LEU A 187 22.62 -11.78 -7.66
CA LEU A 187 23.88 -11.29 -7.06
C LEU A 187 24.57 -12.28 -6.12
N THR A 188 23.87 -13.31 -5.64
CA THR A 188 24.45 -14.40 -4.85
C THR A 188 25.29 -15.38 -5.68
N HIS A 189 25.11 -15.38 -7.01
CA HIS A 189 25.83 -16.25 -7.94
C HIS A 189 27.02 -15.53 -8.58
N GLY A 190 26.89 -14.24 -8.89
CA GLY A 190 27.93 -13.45 -9.54
C GLY A 190 27.44 -12.11 -10.06
N CYS A 191 28.26 -11.47 -10.90
CA CYS A 191 27.97 -10.15 -11.45
C CYS A 191 26.76 -10.19 -12.41
N VAL A 192 25.87 -9.19 -12.30
CA VAL A 192 24.73 -8.97 -13.20
C VAL A 192 24.89 -7.60 -13.87
N PRO A 193 25.63 -7.49 -14.99
CA PRO A 193 26.06 -6.22 -15.57
C PRO A 193 24.98 -5.57 -16.45
N LEU A 194 23.81 -5.29 -15.86
CA LEU A 194 22.72 -4.60 -16.55
C LEU A 194 22.96 -3.08 -16.55
N GLY A 195 23.26 -2.55 -17.74
CA GLY A 195 23.41 -1.11 -17.96
C GLY A 195 22.16 -0.33 -17.53
N SER A 196 22.34 0.87 -17.00
CA SER A 196 21.28 1.73 -16.45
C SER A 196 20.54 1.20 -15.20
N CYS A 197 20.86 0.01 -14.70
CA CYS A 197 20.21 -0.57 -13.51
C CYS A 197 21.01 -0.41 -12.21
N THR A 198 22.31 -0.09 -12.30
CA THR A 198 23.22 0.07 -11.15
C THR A 198 23.09 -1.09 -10.15
N VAL A 199 23.26 -2.33 -10.63
CA VAL A 199 23.15 -3.54 -9.83
C VAL A 199 24.35 -3.65 -8.88
N LYS A 200 24.24 -2.99 -7.72
CA LYS A 200 25.28 -2.91 -6.67
C LYS A 200 24.95 -3.84 -5.50
N LEU A 201 25.84 -3.90 -4.52
CA LEU A 201 25.60 -4.58 -3.25
C LEU A 201 24.32 -4.03 -2.56
N ASN A 202 23.47 -4.93 -2.09
CA ASN A 202 22.42 -4.67 -1.10
C ASN A 202 22.94 -5.18 0.26
N PRO A 203 23.57 -4.32 1.09
CA PRO A 203 24.24 -4.81 2.30
C PRO A 203 23.23 -5.39 3.28
N ALA A 204 23.55 -6.53 3.91
CA ALA A 204 22.68 -7.14 4.91
C ALA A 204 22.32 -6.16 6.05
N ALA A 205 23.28 -5.36 6.51
CA ALA A 205 23.07 -4.31 7.51
C ALA A 205 22.00 -3.28 7.09
N ALA A 206 21.94 -2.95 5.80
CA ALA A 206 20.94 -2.04 5.24
C ALA A 206 19.60 -2.74 4.94
N MET A 207 19.46 -4.05 5.15
CA MET A 207 18.20 -4.78 4.96
C MET A 207 17.58 -5.22 6.30
N LEU A 208 18.33 -5.12 7.41
CA LEU A 208 17.87 -5.55 8.74
C LEU A 208 16.60 -4.85 9.22
N PHE A 209 16.39 -3.59 8.85
CA PHE A 209 15.19 -2.84 9.27
C PHE A 209 13.88 -3.43 8.74
N LEU A 210 13.93 -4.27 7.69
CA LEU A 210 12.76 -4.96 7.15
C LEU A 210 12.17 -5.99 8.12
N SER A 211 12.86 -6.33 9.21
CA SER A 211 12.34 -7.21 10.27
C SER A 211 11.92 -6.46 11.54
N TRP A 212 12.05 -5.13 11.57
CA TRP A 212 11.75 -4.32 12.76
C TRP A 212 10.30 -3.85 12.69
N SER A 213 9.51 -4.22 13.70
CA SER A 213 8.08 -3.86 13.78
C SER A 213 7.82 -2.35 13.77
N GLU A 214 8.76 -1.58 14.30
CA GLU A 214 8.75 -0.12 14.34
C GLU A 214 8.76 0.50 12.94
N PHE A 215 9.23 -0.24 11.93
CA PHE A 215 9.16 0.13 10.52
C PHE A 215 7.99 -0.57 9.80
N THR A 216 7.80 -1.87 10.01
CA THR A 216 6.86 -2.64 9.18
C THR A 216 5.40 -2.57 9.63
N ASN A 217 5.14 -2.26 10.90
CA ASN A 217 3.81 -2.40 11.52
C ASN A 217 3.16 -1.04 11.84
N LEU A 218 3.53 0.01 11.11
CA LEU A 218 2.96 1.34 11.26
C LEU A 218 1.95 1.61 10.14
N HIS A 219 0.72 1.99 10.51
CA HIS A 219 -0.27 2.41 9.54
C HIS A 219 0.15 3.75 8.90
N PRO A 220 0.06 3.93 7.56
CA PRO A 220 0.51 5.16 6.89
C PRO A 220 -0.26 6.43 7.29
N LEU A 221 -1.44 6.27 7.90
CA LEU A 221 -2.27 7.36 8.45
C LEU A 221 -2.23 7.44 9.98
N ALA A 222 -1.25 6.81 10.64
CA ALA A 222 -1.09 6.90 12.08
C ALA A 222 -0.83 8.37 12.52
N PRO A 223 -1.27 8.78 13.72
CA PRO A 223 -1.01 10.10 14.27
C PRO A 223 0.49 10.46 14.26
N THR A 224 0.79 11.73 14.00
CA THR A 224 2.17 12.24 13.87
C THR A 224 3.04 12.00 15.10
N GLU A 225 2.43 11.94 16.27
CA GLU A 225 3.10 11.68 17.55
C GLU A 225 3.65 10.25 17.62
N GLN A 226 3.02 9.30 16.91
CA GLN A 226 3.40 7.90 16.84
C GLN A 226 4.43 7.64 15.72
N THR A 227 4.63 8.58 14.80
CA THR A 227 5.50 8.43 13.63
C THR A 227 6.79 9.25 13.71
N ARG A 228 7.19 9.72 14.91
CA ARG A 228 8.36 10.58 15.12
C ARG A 228 9.66 9.99 14.58
N GLY A 229 9.87 8.68 14.74
CA GLY A 229 11.03 7.96 14.19
C GLY A 229 11.10 8.04 12.67
N TYR A 230 9.97 7.80 12.00
CA TYR A 230 9.85 7.97 10.55
C TYR A 230 10.07 9.42 10.12
N SER A 231 9.55 10.38 10.88
CA SER A 231 9.74 11.81 10.59
C SER A 231 11.21 12.20 10.63
N ALA A 232 11.94 11.76 11.65
CA ALA A 232 13.38 11.98 11.75
C ALA A 232 14.15 11.32 10.59
N LEU A 233 13.81 10.08 10.24
CA LEU A 233 14.42 9.37 9.10
C LEU A 233 14.19 10.10 7.77
N CYS A 234 12.94 10.52 7.51
CA CYS A 234 12.59 11.23 6.28
C CYS A 234 13.35 12.56 6.17
N LEU A 235 13.39 13.36 7.23
CA LEU A 235 14.08 14.65 7.25
C LEU A 235 15.60 14.50 7.05
N ASP A 236 16.21 13.50 7.70
CA ASP A 236 17.63 13.18 7.52
C ASP A 236 17.93 12.72 6.08
N LEU A 237 17.08 11.87 5.49
CA LEU A 237 17.24 11.43 4.11
C LEU A 237 17.05 12.58 3.12
N GLU A 238 16.05 13.44 3.32
CA GLU A 238 15.84 14.65 2.52
C GLU A 238 17.07 15.56 2.57
N GLN A 239 17.64 15.80 3.75
CA GLN A 239 18.87 16.59 3.89
C GLN A 239 20.02 15.97 3.07
N LYS A 240 20.26 14.66 3.22
CA LYS A 240 21.34 13.97 2.48
C LYS A 240 21.14 14.04 0.96
N ILE A 241 19.90 13.93 0.47
CA ILE A 241 19.59 14.08 -0.96
C ILE A 241 19.91 15.51 -1.41
N ARG A 242 19.53 16.53 -0.63
CA ARG A 242 19.87 17.94 -0.94
C ARG A 242 21.37 18.16 -1.01
N ASP A 243 22.11 17.63 -0.05
CA ASP A 243 23.57 17.78 0.00
C ASP A 243 24.26 17.14 -1.21
N ILE A 244 23.78 15.97 -1.65
CA ILE A 244 24.33 15.25 -2.81
C ILE A 244 23.95 15.95 -4.14
N THR A 245 22.73 16.48 -4.24
CA THR A 245 22.18 17.00 -5.50
C THR A 245 22.30 18.51 -5.66
N ALA A 246 22.66 19.22 -4.58
CA ALA A 246 22.64 20.69 -4.48
C ALA A 246 21.27 21.32 -4.79
N LEU A 247 20.17 20.58 -4.53
CA LEU A 247 18.80 21.09 -4.65
C LEU A 247 18.30 21.66 -3.31
N ASP A 248 17.42 22.67 -3.36
CA ASP A 248 16.86 23.32 -2.17
C ASP A 248 15.91 22.40 -1.37
N ALA A 249 15.26 21.46 -2.06
CA ALA A 249 14.24 20.58 -1.50
C ALA A 249 14.23 19.21 -2.19
N ALA A 250 13.80 18.19 -1.45
CA ALA A 250 13.55 16.85 -1.94
C ALA A 250 12.14 16.40 -1.53
N SER A 251 11.50 15.56 -2.33
CA SER A 251 10.23 14.90 -1.97
C SER A 251 10.41 13.39 -2.01
N LEU A 252 10.03 12.72 -0.93
CA LEU A 252 10.12 11.26 -0.80
C LEU A 252 8.85 10.52 -1.25
N GLN A 253 7.84 11.24 -1.73
CA GLN A 253 6.55 10.65 -2.14
C GLN A 253 6.63 9.76 -3.39
N PRO A 254 7.39 10.11 -4.46
CA PRO A 254 7.42 9.28 -5.66
C PRO A 254 8.04 7.90 -5.40
N ASN A 255 7.25 6.85 -5.58
CA ASN A 255 7.64 5.47 -5.26
C ASN A 255 8.36 4.71 -6.41
N SER A 256 8.72 5.41 -7.48
CA SER A 256 9.57 4.89 -8.58
C SER A 256 10.23 6.05 -9.34
N GLY A 257 11.28 5.77 -10.11
CA GLY A 257 11.94 6.79 -10.94
C GLY A 257 11.00 7.46 -11.94
N ALA A 258 10.14 6.68 -12.62
CA ALA A 258 9.16 7.22 -13.56
C ALA A 258 8.09 8.10 -12.87
N GLN A 259 7.70 7.78 -11.64
CA GLN A 259 6.83 8.67 -10.85
C GLN A 259 7.57 9.94 -10.41
N GLY A 260 8.87 9.88 -10.17
CA GLY A 260 9.70 11.05 -9.91
C GLY A 260 9.75 12.00 -11.11
N GLU A 261 9.97 11.46 -12.31
CA GLU A 261 9.89 12.23 -13.56
C GLU A 261 8.52 12.90 -13.73
N TYR A 262 7.44 12.13 -13.59
CA TYR A 262 6.08 12.65 -13.72
C TYR A 262 5.81 13.76 -12.69
N ALA A 263 6.13 13.52 -11.41
CA ALA A 263 5.96 14.52 -10.34
C ALA A 263 6.75 15.81 -10.65
N ALA A 264 8.00 15.70 -11.09
CA ALA A 264 8.82 16.85 -11.45
C ALA A 264 8.20 17.66 -12.60
N LEU A 265 7.69 17.00 -13.65
CA LEU A 265 7.01 17.68 -14.76
C LEU A 265 5.70 18.33 -14.31
N ARG A 266 4.96 17.74 -13.38
CA ARG A 266 3.77 18.36 -12.77
C ARG A 266 4.13 19.60 -11.94
N VAL A 267 5.25 19.57 -11.21
CA VAL A 267 5.77 20.74 -10.48
C VAL A 267 6.15 21.85 -11.45
N ILE A 268 6.89 21.55 -12.53
CA ILE A 268 7.25 22.52 -13.58
C ILE A 268 5.99 23.13 -14.22
N GLY A 269 5.00 22.30 -14.58
CA GLY A 269 3.73 22.78 -15.13
C GLY A 269 2.96 23.69 -14.16
N SER A 270 2.93 23.32 -12.87
CA SER A 270 2.29 24.13 -11.82
C SER A 270 3.01 25.46 -11.59
N TYR A 271 4.33 25.46 -11.69
CA TYR A 271 5.16 26.67 -11.61
C TYR A 271 4.89 27.63 -12.77
N HIS A 272 4.82 27.14 -14.01
CA HIS A 272 4.43 27.99 -15.15
C HIS A 272 3.00 28.51 -15.00
N ASN A 273 2.08 27.69 -14.50
CA ASN A 273 0.71 28.11 -14.25
C ASN A 273 0.62 29.21 -13.17
N SER A 274 1.39 29.12 -12.09
CA SER A 274 1.41 30.16 -11.05
C SER A 274 1.92 31.52 -11.57
N LYS A 275 2.78 31.48 -12.60
CA LYS A 275 3.26 32.66 -13.35
C LYS A 275 2.36 33.09 -14.51
N LYS A 276 1.22 32.43 -14.72
CA LYS A 276 0.33 32.64 -15.88
C LYS A 276 0.99 32.37 -17.24
N GLU A 277 1.99 31.50 -17.26
CA GLU A 277 2.72 31.05 -18.45
C GLU A 277 2.32 29.62 -18.87
N SER A 278 1.07 29.22 -18.62
CA SER A 278 0.59 27.85 -18.88
C SER A 278 0.65 27.41 -20.35
N HIS A 279 0.84 28.36 -21.28
CA HIS A 279 1.12 28.08 -22.69
C HIS A 279 2.48 27.39 -22.91
N ARG A 280 3.40 27.42 -21.93
CA ARG A 280 4.68 26.72 -21.97
C ARG A 280 4.51 25.23 -21.66
N ASN A 281 4.11 24.46 -22.66
CA ASN A 281 3.83 23.03 -22.53
C ASN A 281 4.74 22.13 -23.38
N VAL A 282 5.78 22.69 -24.01
CA VAL A 282 6.73 21.93 -24.84
C VAL A 282 7.84 21.33 -23.98
N CYS A 283 8.06 20.02 -24.08
CA CYS A 283 9.16 19.31 -23.43
C CYS A 283 10.15 18.82 -24.49
N LEU A 284 11.39 19.30 -24.41
CA LEU A 284 12.47 18.86 -25.29
C LEU A 284 13.11 17.59 -24.71
N ILE A 285 13.13 16.49 -25.47
CA ILE A 285 13.63 15.20 -25.00
C ILE A 285 14.62 14.63 -26.03
N PRO A 286 15.91 14.41 -25.69
CA PRO A 286 16.86 13.75 -26.58
C PRO A 286 16.41 12.34 -26.98
N GLU A 287 16.67 11.92 -28.21
CA GLU A 287 16.30 10.59 -28.70
C GLU A 287 16.92 9.44 -27.90
N SER A 288 18.08 9.70 -27.28
CA SER A 288 18.82 8.79 -26.40
C SER A 288 18.21 8.64 -24.99
N ALA A 289 17.25 9.48 -24.62
CA ALA A 289 16.62 9.42 -23.31
C ALA A 289 15.87 8.09 -23.09
N HIS A 290 15.73 7.70 -21.82
CA HIS A 290 15.00 6.51 -21.44
C HIS A 290 13.52 6.63 -21.84
N GLY A 291 12.85 5.50 -22.11
CA GLY A 291 11.47 5.51 -22.58
C GLY A 291 10.48 6.10 -21.58
N THR A 292 10.82 6.06 -20.29
CA THR A 292 10.04 6.69 -19.21
C THR A 292 9.93 8.19 -19.41
N ASN A 293 10.98 8.88 -19.84
CA ASN A 293 10.94 10.34 -20.03
C ASN A 293 9.82 10.76 -21.00
N PHE A 294 9.72 10.06 -22.13
CA PHE A 294 8.68 10.31 -23.15
C PHE A 294 7.28 10.00 -22.61
N ALA A 295 7.11 8.86 -21.96
CA ALA A 295 5.83 8.46 -21.40
C ALA A 295 5.38 9.39 -20.26
N SER A 296 6.29 9.80 -19.38
CA SER A 296 6.06 10.72 -18.26
C SER A 296 5.66 12.11 -18.77
N ALA A 297 6.32 12.63 -19.81
CA ALA A 297 5.97 13.92 -20.40
C ALA A 297 4.58 13.92 -21.05
N LEU A 298 4.23 12.84 -21.76
CA LEU A 298 2.89 12.71 -22.33
C LEU A 298 1.82 12.62 -21.22
N LEU A 299 2.06 11.81 -20.19
CA LEU A 299 1.14 11.71 -19.04
C LEU A 299 0.98 13.04 -18.30
N ALA A 300 2.02 13.87 -18.24
CA ALA A 300 1.97 15.21 -17.68
C ALA A 300 1.19 16.22 -18.54
N GLY A 301 0.80 15.85 -19.77
CA GLY A 301 0.08 16.69 -20.72
C GLY A 301 0.98 17.59 -21.57
N MET A 302 2.27 17.27 -21.68
CA MET A 302 3.24 18.07 -22.45
C MET A 302 3.31 17.65 -23.91
N VAL A 303 3.64 18.60 -24.78
CA VAL A 303 3.97 18.37 -26.19
C VAL A 303 5.45 18.01 -26.28
N ILE A 304 5.75 16.81 -26.76
CA ILE A 304 7.12 16.33 -26.83
C ILE A 304 7.76 16.75 -28.16
N VAL A 305 8.94 17.36 -28.08
CA VAL A 305 9.80 17.63 -29.24
C VAL A 305 11.10 16.85 -29.05
N LYS A 306 11.42 16.00 -30.02
CA LYS A 306 12.61 15.14 -29.96
C LYS A 306 13.84 15.93 -30.40
N ILE A 307 14.92 15.84 -29.62
CA ILE A 307 16.22 16.41 -30.00
C ILE A 307 17.10 15.27 -30.54
N LYS A 308 17.72 15.49 -31.70
CA LYS A 308 18.62 14.52 -32.34
C LYS A 308 19.89 14.32 -31.53
N CYS A 309 20.52 13.17 -31.75
CA CYS A 309 21.86 12.89 -31.24
C CYS A 309 22.86 12.77 -32.39
N LEU A 310 24.09 13.24 -32.16
CA LEU A 310 25.23 13.08 -33.05
C LEU A 310 25.69 11.61 -33.07
N ALA A 311 26.46 11.24 -34.09
CA ALA A 311 26.99 9.87 -34.24
C ALA A 311 27.90 9.42 -33.06
N ASN A 312 28.50 10.37 -32.34
CA ASN A 312 29.32 10.09 -31.14
C ASN A 312 28.48 9.93 -29.85
N GLY A 313 27.14 10.00 -29.93
CA GLY A 313 26.23 9.88 -28.80
C GLY A 313 25.92 11.20 -28.07
N GLY A 314 26.54 12.31 -28.47
CA GLY A 314 26.22 13.65 -27.95
C GLY A 314 24.87 14.18 -28.43
N ILE A 315 24.33 15.20 -27.75
CA ILE A 315 23.16 15.94 -28.22
C ILE A 315 23.57 16.85 -29.39
N ASP A 316 22.75 16.92 -30.43
CA ASP A 316 22.90 17.85 -31.55
C ASP A 316 22.40 19.24 -31.13
N MET A 317 23.33 20.18 -30.91
CA MET A 317 23.11 21.51 -30.30
C MET A 317 22.67 22.58 -31.29
#